data_AF-A0A7S4VDQ5-F1
#
_entry.id   AF-A0A7S4VDQ5-F1
#
_cell.length_a   1.000
_cell.length_b   1.000
_cell.length_c   1.000
_cell.angle_alpha   90.00
_cell.angle_beta   90.00
_cell.angle_gamma   90.00
#
_symmetry.space_group_name_H-M   'P 1'
#
loop_
_entity.id
_entity.type
_entity.pdbx_description
1 polymer ?
#
loop_
_entity_poly.entity_id
_entity_poly.type
_entity_poly.pdbx_seq_one_letter_code
_entity_poly.pdbx_strand_id
1 'polypeptide(L)'
;APPTEPPAKRARVADDDGRVTPTVLEARLEETTLYAKIPEGGLSGFICTHHGTFHADEAMACAMLKCLPEYVEMPILRTRSQAEIDRASIVVDVGATYEPEKHRYEHHQKSFTTAYSEKYVGIKLSSAGLRGHPG
;
A
#
# COMPACT_ATOMS: atom_id res chain seq x y z
N ALA A 1 -16.73 -30.86 11.28
CA ALA A 1 -16.92 -29.40 11.41
C ALA A 1 -17.47 -28.88 10.09
N PRO A 2 -18.45 -27.96 10.07
CA PRO A 2 -18.97 -27.45 8.82
C PRO A 2 -17.88 -26.64 8.09
N PRO A 3 -17.90 -26.60 6.75
CA PRO A 3 -17.03 -25.70 6.01
C PRO A 3 -17.45 -24.26 6.33
N THR A 4 -16.51 -23.45 6.80
CA THR A 4 -16.72 -22.00 6.92
C THR A 4 -16.74 -21.44 5.51
N GLU A 5 -17.93 -21.10 5.01
CA GLU A 5 -18.08 -20.34 3.77
C GLU A 5 -17.23 -19.07 3.84
N PRO A 6 -16.56 -18.66 2.74
CA PRO A 6 -15.88 -17.38 2.70
C PRO A 6 -16.92 -16.27 2.93
N PRO A 7 -16.57 -15.19 3.65
CA PRO A 7 -17.50 -14.11 3.91
C PRO A 7 -18.05 -13.59 2.58
N ALA A 8 -19.38 -13.50 2.50
CA ALA A 8 -20.09 -12.94 1.36
C ALA A 8 -19.48 -11.58 0.99
N LYS A 9 -19.24 -11.35 -0.32
CA LYS A 9 -18.77 -10.07 -0.85
C LYS A 9 -19.71 -8.96 -0.39
N ARG A 10 -19.36 -8.26 0.70
CA ARG A 10 -20.08 -7.08 1.16
C ARG A 10 -19.66 -5.91 0.29
N ALA A 11 -20.66 -5.11 -0.07
CA ALA A 11 -20.54 -4.06 -1.07
C ALA A 11 -19.49 -3.01 -0.67
N ARG A 12 -18.84 -2.45 -1.68
CA ARG A 12 -17.91 -1.32 -1.59
C ARG A 12 -18.60 -0.19 -0.80
N VAL A 13 -18.17 0.07 0.43
CA VAL A 13 -18.64 1.24 1.18
C VAL A 13 -17.85 2.44 0.66
N ALA A 14 -18.23 2.96 -0.49
CA ALA A 14 -17.97 4.34 -0.86
C ALA A 14 -19.27 5.11 -0.62
N ASP A 15 -19.20 6.30 -0.05
CA ASP A 15 -20.37 7.17 0.06
C ASP A 15 -20.88 7.47 -1.38
N ASP A 16 -22.19 7.72 -1.54
CA ASP A 16 -22.90 7.83 -2.84
C ASP A 16 -22.28 8.81 -3.86
N ASP A 17 -21.38 9.70 -3.42
CA ASP A 17 -20.68 10.70 -4.24
C ASP A 17 -19.22 10.31 -4.60
N GLY A 18 -18.78 9.10 -4.30
CA GLY A 18 -17.41 8.63 -4.57
C GLY A 18 -16.34 9.19 -3.63
N ARG A 19 -16.74 9.89 -2.56
CA ARG A 19 -15.84 10.42 -1.52
C ARG A 19 -15.61 9.35 -0.45
N VAL A 20 -14.40 9.28 0.09
CA VAL A 20 -14.09 8.48 1.29
C VAL A 20 -14.05 9.42 2.48
N THR A 21 -15.06 9.34 3.35
CA THR A 21 -15.10 10.09 4.61
C THR A 21 -14.12 9.49 5.63
N PRO A 22 -13.70 10.26 6.67
CA PRO A 22 -12.84 9.74 7.73
C PRO A 22 -13.38 8.47 8.38
N THR A 23 -14.67 8.43 8.71
CA THR A 23 -15.32 7.26 9.32
C THR A 23 -15.28 6.03 8.42
N VAL A 24 -15.47 6.20 7.11
CA VAL A 24 -15.34 5.09 6.14
C VAL A 24 -13.88 4.62 6.05
N LEU A 25 -12.92 5.54 6.04
CA LEU A 25 -11.51 5.17 6.02
C LEU A 25 -11.11 4.43 7.30
N GLU A 26 -11.56 4.89 8.46
CA GLU A 26 -11.34 4.22 9.75
C GLU A 26 -11.85 2.78 9.72
N ALA A 27 -13.10 2.56 9.31
CA ALA A 27 -13.67 1.21 9.20
C ALA A 27 -12.84 0.31 8.25
N ARG A 28 -12.43 0.84 7.08
CA ARG A 28 -11.57 0.09 6.13
C ARG A 28 -10.21 -0.26 6.73
N LEU A 29 -9.63 0.64 7.52
CA LEU A 29 -8.35 0.40 8.18
C LEU A 29 -8.48 -0.63 9.30
N GLU A 30 -9.56 -0.61 10.07
CA GLU A 30 -9.86 -1.61 11.11
C GLU A 30 -10.08 -3.01 10.52
N GLU A 31 -10.72 -3.10 9.35
CA GLU A 31 -10.96 -4.37 8.64
C GLU A 31 -9.72 -4.86 7.85
N THR A 32 -8.70 -4.02 7.69
CA THR A 32 -7.51 -4.38 6.91
C THR A 32 -6.71 -5.48 7.60
N THR A 33 -6.56 -6.61 6.91
CA THR A 33 -5.74 -7.71 7.41
C THR A 33 -4.25 -7.45 7.16
N LEU A 34 -3.45 -7.56 8.23
CA LEU A 34 -1.99 -7.47 8.17
C LEU A 34 -1.33 -8.83 8.37
N TYR A 35 -0.35 -9.15 7.52
CA TYR A 35 0.45 -10.36 7.58
C TYR A 35 1.94 -10.04 7.76
N ALA A 36 2.62 -10.82 8.60
CA ALA A 36 4.09 -10.86 8.66
C ALA A 36 4.70 -11.92 7.72
N LYS A 37 3.87 -12.87 7.26
CA LYS A 37 4.22 -13.94 6.33
C LYS A 37 2.98 -14.34 5.54
N ILE A 38 3.15 -14.70 4.27
CA ILE A 38 2.07 -15.24 3.44
C ILE A 38 1.51 -16.53 4.10
N PRO A 39 0.18 -16.64 4.30
CA PRO A 39 -0.44 -17.84 4.86
C PRO A 39 -0.28 -19.07 3.94
N GLU A 40 -0.46 -20.28 4.47
CA GLU A 40 -0.28 -21.53 3.71
C GLU A 40 -1.19 -21.61 2.46
N GLY A 41 -2.36 -20.98 2.50
CA GLY A 41 -3.28 -20.86 1.36
C GLY A 41 -2.86 -19.85 0.28
N GLY A 42 -1.77 -19.11 0.49
CA GLY A 42 -1.33 -18.03 -0.39
C GLY A 42 -2.20 -16.77 -0.31
N LEU A 43 -1.83 -15.77 -1.10
CA LEU A 43 -2.62 -14.54 -1.32
C LEU A 43 -2.77 -14.33 -2.82
N SER A 44 -3.97 -13.99 -3.27
CA SER A 44 -4.26 -13.68 -4.68
C SER A 44 -3.78 -12.28 -5.09
N GLY A 45 -3.59 -11.39 -4.12
CA GLY A 45 -3.03 -10.05 -4.28
C GLY A 45 -2.78 -9.42 -2.92
N PHE A 46 -1.79 -8.54 -2.82
CA PHE A 46 -1.43 -7.87 -1.56
C PHE A 46 -0.63 -6.61 -1.80
N ILE A 47 -0.77 -5.67 -0.86
CA ILE A 47 0.11 -4.51 -0.73
C ILE A 47 1.33 -4.96 0.07
N CYS A 48 2.53 -4.67 -0.41
CA CYS A 48 3.77 -4.98 0.29
C CYS A 48 4.42 -3.71 0.84
N THR A 49 4.77 -3.71 2.12
CA THR A 49 5.59 -2.67 2.78
C THR A 49 6.67 -3.31 3.63
N HIS A 50 7.61 -2.52 4.14
CA HIS A 50 8.65 -3.05 5.02
C HIS A 50 8.09 -3.48 6.39
N HIS A 51 8.85 -4.32 7.10
CA HIS A 51 8.61 -4.63 8.52
C HIS A 51 9.61 -3.87 9.41
N GLY A 52 9.45 -3.92 10.73
CA GLY A 52 10.38 -3.27 11.68
C GLY A 52 9.85 -1.93 12.19
N THR A 53 10.75 -0.97 12.41
CA THR A 53 10.44 0.35 12.97
C THR A 53 9.30 0.99 12.20
N PHE A 54 8.28 1.45 12.92
CA PHE A 54 7.17 2.17 12.31
C PHE A 54 7.65 3.48 11.70
N HIS A 55 7.37 3.70 10.42
CA HIS A 55 7.50 5.01 9.80
C HIS A 55 6.11 5.55 9.45
N ALA A 56 5.89 6.85 9.67
CA ALA A 56 4.57 7.45 9.46
C ALA A 56 4.17 7.50 7.98
N ASP A 57 5.15 7.54 7.08
CA ASP A 57 4.95 7.54 5.62
C ASP A 57 4.50 6.19 5.08
N GLU A 58 5.01 5.06 5.56
CA GLU A 58 4.50 3.73 5.16
C GLU A 58 3.01 3.57 5.51
N ALA A 59 2.61 4.00 6.72
CA ALA A 59 1.23 3.95 7.17
C ALA A 59 0.33 4.89 6.36
N MET A 60 0.82 6.10 6.05
CA MET A 60 0.11 7.07 5.22
C MET A 60 -0.08 6.56 3.78
N ALA A 61 0.95 5.94 3.19
CA ALA A 61 0.86 5.36 1.85
C ALA A 61 -0.18 4.22 1.81
N CYS A 62 -0.16 3.33 2.81
CA CYS A 62 -1.17 2.28 2.93
C CYS A 62 -2.58 2.85 3.08
N ALA A 63 -2.77 3.87 3.93
CA ALA A 63 -4.07 4.52 4.10
C ALA A 63 -4.58 5.16 2.81
N MET A 64 -3.71 5.81 2.04
CA MET A 64 -4.07 6.35 0.71
C MET A 64 -4.50 5.25 -0.27
N LEU A 65 -3.81 4.10 -0.27
CA LEU A 65 -4.22 2.95 -1.09
C LEU A 65 -5.58 2.42 -0.66
N LYS A 66 -5.88 2.40 0.66
CA LYS A 66 -7.19 2.00 1.19
C LYS A 66 -8.34 2.93 0.83
N CYS A 67 -8.07 4.15 0.37
CA CYS A 67 -9.09 5.00 -0.23
C CYS A 67 -9.54 4.52 -1.63
N LEU A 68 -8.71 3.73 -2.33
CA LEU A 68 -8.97 3.32 -3.70
C LEU A 68 -9.79 2.02 -3.78
N PRO A 69 -10.80 1.94 -4.67
CA PRO A 69 -11.63 0.74 -4.82
C PRO A 69 -10.85 -0.53 -5.20
N GLU A 70 -9.70 -0.38 -5.84
CA GLU A 70 -8.83 -1.49 -6.24
C GLU A 70 -8.13 -2.16 -5.05
N TYR A 71 -7.75 -1.38 -4.02
CA TYR A 71 -6.89 -1.86 -2.93
C TYR A 71 -7.60 -1.93 -1.57
N VAL A 72 -8.86 -1.48 -1.48
CA VAL A 72 -9.63 -1.43 -0.23
C VAL A 72 -9.68 -2.77 0.50
N GLU A 73 -9.91 -3.87 -0.21
CA GLU A 73 -9.94 -5.23 0.36
C GLU A 73 -8.58 -5.94 0.36
N MET A 74 -7.53 -5.36 -0.26
CA MET A 74 -6.25 -6.06 -0.39
C MET A 74 -5.52 -6.15 0.96
N PRO A 75 -5.08 -7.35 1.40
CA PRO A 75 -4.31 -7.46 2.62
C PRO A 75 -2.94 -6.78 2.48
N ILE A 76 -2.35 -6.43 3.62
CA ILE A 76 -1.00 -5.84 3.69
C ILE A 76 -0.03 -6.91 4.19
N LEU A 77 1.04 -7.15 3.44
CA LEU A 77 2.17 -7.98 3.84
C LEU A 77 3.34 -7.07 4.23
N ARG A 78 3.85 -7.22 5.46
CA ARG A 78 5.03 -6.51 5.94
C ARG A 78 6.25 -7.42 5.84
N THR A 79 7.12 -7.21 4.87
CA THR A 79 8.27 -8.10 4.57
C THR A 79 9.44 -7.33 3.94
N ARG A 80 10.63 -7.95 3.91
CA ARG A 80 11.78 -7.50 3.08
C ARG A 80 12.26 -8.60 2.14
N SER A 81 11.51 -9.70 2.04
CA SER A 81 11.85 -10.79 1.13
C SER A 81 11.65 -10.34 -0.31
N GLN A 82 12.73 -10.28 -1.10
CA GLN A 82 12.64 -9.89 -2.51
C GLN A 82 11.66 -10.78 -3.28
N ALA A 83 11.66 -12.09 -2.99
CA ALA A 83 10.75 -13.03 -3.63
C ALA A 83 9.26 -12.75 -3.35
N GLU A 84 8.94 -12.15 -2.20
CA GLU A 84 7.57 -11.74 -1.88
C GLU A 84 7.25 -10.36 -2.49
N ILE A 85 8.22 -9.44 -2.47
CA ILE A 85 8.12 -8.11 -3.09
C ILE A 85 7.82 -8.22 -4.58
N ASP A 86 8.54 -9.09 -5.30
CA ASP A 86 8.37 -9.29 -6.74
C ASP A 86 6.96 -9.78 -7.11
N ARG A 87 6.29 -10.47 -6.19
CA ARG A 87 4.94 -11.04 -6.37
C ARG A 87 3.81 -10.09 -5.94
N ALA A 88 4.13 -8.99 -5.26
CA ALA A 88 3.14 -8.08 -4.72
C ALA A 88 2.39 -7.32 -5.82
N SER A 89 1.11 -7.03 -5.59
CA SER A 89 0.28 -6.25 -6.50
C SER A 89 0.74 -4.78 -6.56
N ILE A 90 1.16 -4.26 -5.40
CA ILE A 90 1.75 -2.93 -5.25
C ILE A 90 2.77 -2.99 -4.12
N VAL A 91 3.87 -2.27 -4.28
CA VAL A 91 4.95 -2.18 -3.29
C VAL A 91 5.14 -0.72 -2.93
N VAL A 92 5.16 -0.45 -1.62
CA VAL A 92 5.44 0.87 -1.06
C VAL A 92 6.56 0.74 -0.03
N ASP A 93 7.50 1.67 -0.03
CA ASP A 93 8.53 1.79 1.01
C ASP A 93 9.38 0.52 1.27
N VAL A 94 9.44 -0.38 0.27
CA VAL A 94 10.33 -1.54 0.27
C VAL A 94 10.75 -1.90 -1.17
N GLY A 95 11.88 -2.58 -1.36
CA GLY A 95 12.29 -3.17 -2.64
C GLY A 95 13.30 -2.37 -3.47
N ALA A 96 13.77 -1.21 -2.98
CA ALA A 96 14.83 -0.39 -3.60
C ALA A 96 14.58 0.11 -5.05
N THR A 97 13.33 0.06 -5.54
CA THR A 97 12.96 0.43 -6.91
C THR A 97 11.80 1.41 -6.97
N TYR A 98 11.94 2.47 -7.77
CA TYR A 98 10.84 3.33 -8.19
C TYR A 98 10.49 3.03 -9.64
N GLU A 99 9.40 2.29 -9.86
CA GLU A 99 8.88 1.93 -11.18
C GLU A 99 7.34 2.09 -11.18
N PRO A 100 6.82 3.30 -11.45
CA PRO A 100 5.39 3.59 -11.42
C PRO A 100 4.56 2.68 -12.34
N GLU A 101 5.10 2.36 -13.51
CA GLU A 101 4.46 1.45 -14.48
C GLU A 101 4.24 0.02 -13.93
N LYS A 102 5.00 -0.36 -12.90
CA LYS A 102 4.91 -1.65 -12.20
C LYS A 102 4.36 -1.53 -10.78
N HIS A 103 3.82 -0.37 -10.42
CA HIS A 103 3.34 -0.07 -9.08
C HIS A 103 4.39 -0.35 -7.98
N ARG A 104 5.64 0.10 -8.20
CA ARG A 104 6.73 0.03 -7.22
C ARG A 104 7.12 1.44 -6.79
N TYR A 105 6.87 1.77 -5.53
CA TYR A 105 7.02 3.12 -4.98
C TYR A 105 7.93 3.09 -3.75
N GLU A 106 9.24 2.94 -3.98
CA GLU A 106 10.27 3.04 -2.94
C GLU A 106 11.07 4.34 -3.11
N HIS A 107 11.39 4.99 -2.00
CA HIS A 107 12.11 6.26 -1.98
C HIS A 107 13.47 6.19 -1.24
N HIS A 108 13.79 5.07 -0.58
CA HIS A 108 15.07 4.83 0.11
C HIS A 108 16.27 4.59 -0.83
N GLN A 109 16.16 4.86 -2.14
CA GLN A 109 17.33 4.77 -3.01
C GLN A 109 18.39 5.81 -2.60
N LYS A 110 19.65 5.35 -2.42
CA LYS A 110 20.83 6.22 -2.26
C LYS A 110 21.01 7.17 -3.45
N SER A 111 20.45 6.80 -4.61
CA SER A 111 20.43 7.53 -5.88
C SER A 111 19.11 8.27 -6.18
N PHE A 112 18.14 8.33 -5.27
CA PHE A 112 16.89 9.07 -5.52
C PHE A 112 17.14 10.58 -5.40
N THR A 113 17.10 11.28 -6.54
CA THR A 113 17.26 12.75 -6.62
C THR A 113 15.96 13.47 -7.01
N THR A 114 14.85 12.76 -7.17
CA THR A 114 13.57 13.37 -7.58
C THR A 114 13.00 14.22 -6.45
N ALA A 115 12.95 15.54 -6.68
CA ALA A 115 12.37 16.53 -5.79
C ALA A 115 11.07 17.08 -6.39
N TYR A 116 10.14 17.53 -5.54
CA TYR A 116 8.83 18.09 -5.95
C TYR A 116 8.93 19.30 -6.89
N SER A 117 10.05 20.03 -6.87
CA SER A 117 10.39 21.07 -7.84
C SER A 117 11.89 21.38 -7.82
N GLU A 118 12.41 22.00 -8.88
CA GLU A 118 13.80 22.49 -8.98
C GLU A 118 14.19 23.48 -7.86
N LYS A 119 13.19 23.99 -7.11
CA LYS A 119 13.37 24.97 -6.04
C LYS A 119 13.69 24.35 -4.67
N TYR A 120 13.55 23.03 -4.51
CA TYR A 120 13.79 22.31 -3.23
C TYR A 120 14.71 21.11 -3.41
N VAL A 121 15.95 21.39 -3.81
CA VAL A 121 17.02 20.39 -3.93
C VAL A 121 17.38 19.86 -2.54
N GLY A 122 17.07 18.59 -2.25
CA GLY A 122 17.53 17.90 -1.04
C GLY A 122 16.43 17.31 -0.12
N ILE A 123 15.15 17.61 -0.36
CA ILE A 123 14.05 16.95 0.36
C ILE A 123 13.55 15.79 -0.50
N LYS A 124 13.91 14.56 -0.12
CA LYS A 124 13.43 13.34 -0.78
C LYS A 124 11.92 13.24 -0.59
N LEU A 125 11.19 13.00 -1.69
CA LEU A 125 9.76 12.72 -1.64
C LEU A 125 9.50 11.44 -0.83
N SER A 126 8.45 11.44 -0.01
CA SER A 126 7.96 10.24 0.65
C SER A 126 7.21 9.35 -0.34
N SER A 127 7.05 8.07 -0.01
CA SER A 127 6.22 7.12 -0.78
C SER A 127 4.79 7.66 -1.04
N ALA A 128 4.23 8.41 -0.09
CA ALA A 128 2.94 9.09 -0.25
C ALA A 128 2.97 10.27 -1.27
N GLY A 129 4.09 10.98 -1.40
CA GLY A 129 4.25 12.10 -2.33
C GLY A 129 4.37 11.70 -3.81
N LEU A 130 4.77 10.45 -4.09
CA LEU A 130 5.01 9.94 -5.46
C LEU A 130 3.73 9.59 -6.24
N ARG A 131 2.59 9.47 -5.56
CA ARG A 131 1.27 9.26 -6.20
C ARG A 131 0.66 10.55 -6.78
N GLY A 132 1.19 11.72 -6.41
CA GLY A 132 0.61 13.03 -6.73
C GLY A 132 1.25 13.78 -7.90
N HIS A 133 2.28 13.25 -8.55
CA HIS A 133 2.94 13.92 -9.66
C HIS A 133 2.26 13.54 -10.99
N PRO A 134 1.67 14.48 -11.74
CA PRO A 134 1.37 14.23 -13.15
C PRO A 134 2.70 14.14 -13.90
N GLY A 135 2.91 13.02 -14.60
CA GLY A 135 3.95 12.94 -15.62
C GLY A 135 3.69 13.89 -16.77
#